data_AF-A0AAD9G717-F1
#
_entry.id   AF-A0AAD9G717-F1
#
_cell.length_a   1.000
_cell.length_b   1.000
_cell.length_c   1.000
_cell.angle_alpha   90.00
_cell.angle_beta   90.00
_cell.angle_gamma   90.00
#
_symmetry.space_group_name_H-M   'P 1'
#
loop_
_entity.id
_entity.type
_entity.pdbx_description
1 polymer ?
#
loop_
_entity_poly.entity_id
_entity_poly.type
_entity_poly.pdbx_seq_one_letter_code
_entity_poly.pdbx_strand_id
1 'polypeptide(L)'
;MDNWGFIRLITAVYAVLAAMVIVAIRLWFRNRVDESERKDFNTLVNLLVPFITFCLWLLWACMYMAQMNPMIVPIKHIHEHVTHAEQAAPVAA
;
A
#
# COMPACT_ATOMS: atom_id res chain seq x y z
N MET A 1 12.65 13.56 4.71
CA MET A 1 11.84 13.78 3.50
C MET A 1 10.61 14.54 3.92
N ASP A 2 10.26 15.61 3.22
CA ASP A 2 9.01 16.32 3.48
C ASP A 2 7.83 15.37 3.27
N ASN A 3 6.87 15.39 4.18
CA ASN A 3 5.63 14.61 4.14
C ASN A 3 4.94 14.69 2.76
N TRP A 4 4.93 15.89 2.17
CA TRP A 4 4.41 16.13 0.81
C TRP A 4 5.26 15.51 -0.30
N GLY A 5 6.58 15.49 -0.13
CA GLY A 5 7.49 14.82 -1.07
C GLY A 5 7.32 13.31 -1.06
N PHE A 6 7.08 12.72 0.12
CA PHE A 6 6.81 11.29 0.26
C PHE A 6 5.50 10.88 -0.40
N ILE A 7 4.42 11.66 -0.23
CA ILE A 7 3.14 11.41 -0.92
C ILE A 7 3.34 11.41 -2.44
N ARG A 8 4.04 12.43 -2.98
CA ARG A 8 4.31 12.52 -4.42
C ARG A 8 5.08 11.31 -4.95
N LEU A 9 6.09 10.84 -4.20
CA LEU A 9 6.89 9.68 -4.57
C LEU A 9 6.03 8.41 -4.64
N ILE A 10 5.20 8.16 -3.63
CA ILE A 10 4.34 6.98 -3.60
C ILE A 10 3.26 7.05 -4.69
N THR A 11 2.66 8.22 -4.93
CA THR A 11 1.73 8.41 -6.07
C THR A 11 2.40 8.09 -7.40
N ALA A 12 3.64 8.53 -7.61
CA ALA A 12 4.40 8.20 -8.81
C ALA A 12 4.66 6.69 -8.94
N VAL A 13 4.99 6.02 -7.83
CA VAL A 13 5.17 4.56 -7.80
C VAL A 13 3.88 3.82 -8.19
N TYR A 14 2.73 4.21 -7.63
CA TYR A 14 1.44 3.61 -8.01
C TYR A 14 1.11 3.83 -9.50
N ALA A 15 1.39 5.02 -10.04
CA ALA A 15 1.18 5.31 -11.46
C ALA A 15 2.07 4.45 -12.36
N VAL A 16 3.35 4.30 -12.02
CA VAL A 16 4.29 3.45 -12.77
C VAL A 16 3.87 1.98 -12.68
N LEU A 17 3.48 1.50 -11.51
CA LEU A 17 2.97 0.13 -11.33
C LEU A 17 1.72 -0.13 -12.19
N ALA A 18 0.75 0.80 -12.21
CA ALA A 18 -0.42 0.65 -13.07
C ALA A 18 -0.07 0.58 -14.56
N ALA A 19 0.84 1.44 -15.03
CA ALA A 19 1.30 1.40 -16.41
C ALA A 19 1.99 0.06 -16.74
N MET A 20 2.86 -0.43 -15.86
CA MET A 20 3.52 -1.73 -16.02
C MET A 20 2.52 -2.88 -16.07
N VAL A 21 1.51 -2.87 -15.21
CA VAL A 21 0.45 -3.90 -15.18
C VAL A 21 -0.38 -3.87 -16.46
N ILE A 22 -0.77 -2.70 -16.96
CA ILE A 22 -1.49 -2.57 -18.24
C ILE A 22 -0.66 -3.17 -19.39
N VAL A 23 0.63 -2.81 -19.47
CA VAL A 23 1.52 -3.34 -20.51
C VAL A 23 1.70 -4.86 -20.37
N ALA A 24 1.93 -5.36 -19.16
CA ALA A 24 2.10 -6.78 -18.90
C ALA A 24 0.87 -7.61 -19.28
N ILE A 25 -0.34 -7.17 -18.88
CA ILE A 25 -1.60 -7.83 -19.23
C ILE A 25 -1.78 -7.85 -20.75
N ARG A 26 -1.55 -6.72 -21.42
CA ARG A 26 -1.66 -6.63 -22.89
C ARG A 26 -0.69 -7.56 -23.59
N LEU A 27 0.57 -7.63 -23.15
CA LEU A 27 1.58 -8.51 -23.75
C LEU A 27 1.26 -9.99 -23.53
N TRP A 28 0.82 -10.35 -22.32
CA TRP A 28 0.46 -11.72 -21.98
C TRP A 28 -0.76 -12.21 -22.75
N PHE A 29 -1.83 -11.41 -22.80
CA PHE A 29 -3.08 -11.79 -23.45
C PHE A 29 -3.09 -11.56 -24.96
N ARG A 30 -2.02 -10.96 -25.53
CA ARG A 30 -1.92 -10.67 -26.97
C ARG A 30 -2.17 -11.89 -27.85
N ASN A 31 -1.67 -13.05 -27.44
CA ASN A 31 -1.75 -14.30 -28.20
C ASN A 31 -2.93 -15.19 -27.76
N ARG A 32 -3.75 -14.74 -26.80
CA ARG A 32 -4.84 -15.52 -26.21
C ARG A 32 -6.23 -14.97 -26.52
N VAL A 33 -6.33 -13.72 -26.99
CA VAL A 33 -7.59 -13.03 -27.27
C VAL A 33 -7.79 -12.91 -28.77
N ASP A 34 -8.99 -13.28 -29.23
CA ASP A 34 -9.39 -13.16 -30.63
C ASP A 34 -9.44 -11.70 -31.09
N GLU A 35 -9.23 -11.49 -32.39
CA GLU A 35 -9.09 -10.15 -32.94
C GLU A 35 -10.37 -9.32 -32.83
N SER A 36 -11.54 -9.97 -32.85
CA SER A 36 -12.86 -9.35 -32.68
C SER A 36 -13.09 -8.80 -31.27
N GLU A 37 -12.66 -9.51 -30.22
CA GLU A 37 -12.89 -9.15 -28.81
C GLU A 37 -11.78 -8.25 -28.23
N ARG A 38 -10.70 -8.05 -28.98
CA ARG A 38 -9.50 -7.35 -28.51
C ARG A 38 -9.76 -5.89 -28.12
N LYS A 39 -10.70 -5.21 -28.78
CA LYS A 39 -11.07 -3.82 -28.49
C LYS A 39 -11.80 -3.72 -27.15
N ASP A 40 -12.73 -4.62 -26.90
CA ASP A 40 -13.49 -4.67 -25.65
C ASP A 40 -12.59 -5.06 -24.49
N PHE A 41 -11.71 -6.05 -24.69
CA PHE A 41 -10.70 -6.44 -23.72
C PHE A 41 -9.76 -5.27 -23.37
N ASN A 42 -9.23 -4.56 -24.37
CA ASN A 42 -8.36 -3.40 -24.13
C ASN A 42 -9.08 -2.27 -23.40
N THR A 43 -10.36 -2.03 -23.72
CA THR A 43 -11.19 -1.03 -23.04
C THR A 43 -11.42 -1.42 -21.58
N LEU A 44 -11.75 -2.68 -21.32
CA LEU A 44 -11.91 -3.23 -19.98
C LEU A 44 -10.63 -3.06 -19.15
N VAL A 45 -9.48 -3.46 -19.68
CA VAL A 45 -8.18 -3.33 -19.00
C VAL A 45 -7.85 -1.86 -18.71
N ASN A 46 -8.12 -0.96 -19.66
CA ASN A 46 -7.86 0.47 -19.50
C ASN A 46 -8.77 1.16 -18.50
N LEU A 47 -9.94 0.61 -18.19
CA LEU A 47 -10.82 1.16 -17.16
C LEU A 47 -10.57 0.50 -15.80
N LEU A 48 -10.47 -0.83 -15.78
CA LEU A 48 -10.42 -1.61 -14.55
C LEU A 48 -9.09 -1.45 -13.81
N VAL A 49 -7.97 -1.49 -14.53
CA VAL A 49 -6.63 -1.39 -13.91
C VAL A 49 -6.41 -0.04 -13.21
N PRO A 50 -6.65 1.12 -13.85
CA PRO A 50 -6.49 2.40 -13.15
C PRO A 50 -7.53 2.58 -12.04
N PHE A 51 -8.76 2.08 -12.20
CA PHE A 51 -9.78 2.16 -11.15
C PHE A 51 -9.35 1.43 -9.87
N ILE A 52 -8.90 0.18 -10.00
CA ILE A 52 -8.41 -0.60 -8.85
C ILE A 52 -7.16 0.05 -8.25
N THR A 53 -6.21 0.49 -9.08
CA THR A 53 -4.99 1.17 -8.62
C THR A 53 -5.34 2.43 -7.83
N PHE A 54 -6.29 3.23 -8.31
CA PHE A 54 -6.76 4.42 -7.64
C PHE A 54 -7.41 4.11 -6.28
N CYS A 55 -8.24 3.07 -6.21
CA CYS A 55 -8.82 2.60 -4.95
C CYS A 55 -7.74 2.17 -3.93
N LEU A 56 -6.73 1.41 -4.36
CA LEU A 56 -5.62 0.99 -3.50
C LEU A 56 -4.76 2.18 -3.06
N TRP A 57 -4.51 3.14 -3.95
CA TRP A 57 -3.80 4.37 -3.64
C TRP A 57 -4.57 5.21 -2.62
N LEU A 58 -5.90 5.34 -2.77
CA LEU A 58 -6.76 6.05 -1.81
C LEU A 58 -6.71 5.39 -0.42
N LEU A 59 -6.84 4.06 -0.35
CA LEU A 59 -6.75 3.32 0.91
C LEU A 59 -5.42 3.62 1.63
N TRP A 60 -4.32 3.52 0.89
CA TRP A 60 -2.99 3.83 1.41
C TRP A 60 -2.88 5.29 1.86
N ALA A 61 -3.35 6.24 1.05
CA ALA A 61 -3.29 7.66 1.35
C ALA A 61 -4.06 8.01 2.63
N CYS A 62 -5.25 7.43 2.81
CA CYS A 62 -6.05 7.59 4.03
C CYS A 62 -5.32 7.06 5.27
N MET A 63 -4.74 5.85 5.19
CA MET A 63 -3.98 5.28 6.29
C MET A 63 -2.75 6.12 6.64
N TYR A 64 -2.06 6.66 5.63
CA TYR A 64 -0.88 7.51 5.83
C TYR A 64 -1.24 8.87 6.44
N MET A 65 -2.31 9.52 5.96
CA MET A 65 -2.77 10.79 6.51
C MET A 65 -3.23 10.65 7.97
N ALA A 66 -3.87 9.54 8.34
CA ALA A 66 -4.28 9.26 9.71
C ALA A 66 -3.09 9.23 10.70
N GLN A 67 -1.88 8.97 10.21
CA GLN A 67 -0.66 8.89 11.02
C GLN A 67 0.16 10.18 11.05
N MET A 68 -0.17 11.20 10.23
CA MET A 68 0.64 12.44 10.18
C MET A 68 0.49 13.31 11.44
N ASN A 69 -0.70 13.34 12.04
CA ASN A 69 -0.98 14.10 13.25
C ASN A 69 -1.74 13.21 14.26
N PRO A 70 -1.07 12.25 14.90
CA PRO A 70 -1.71 11.36 15.85
C PRO A 70 -2.14 12.15 17.10
N MET A 71 -3.43 12.11 17.42
CA MET A 71 -3.95 12.68 18.68
C MET A 71 -3.73 11.76 19.89
N ILE A 72 -3.37 10.50 19.64
CA ILE A 72 -3.17 9.47 20.66
C ILE A 72 -1.79 8.86 20.42
N VAL A 73 -0.93 8.93 21.42
CA VAL A 73 0.38 8.27 21.42
C VAL A 73 0.29 6.95 22.18
N PRO A 74 1.02 5.90 21.75
CA PRO A 74 0.98 4.60 22.43
C PRO A 74 1.52 4.72 23.86
N ILE A 75 0.73 4.25 24.82
CA ILE A 75 1.06 4.25 26.26
C ILE A 75 1.92 3.02 26.56
N LYS A 76 3.22 3.23 26.84
CA LYS A 76 4.20 2.14 27.10
C LYS A 76 4.21 1.60 28.55
N HIS A 77 3.38 2.13 29.44
CA HIS A 77 3.51 1.95 30.90
C HIS A 77 3.40 0.50 31.42
N ILE A 78 3.03 -0.50 30.62
CA ILE A 78 2.86 -1.87 31.12
C ILE A 78 4.15 -2.70 30.99
N HIS A 79 5.07 -2.36 30.08
CA HIS A 79 6.27 -3.18 29.87
C HIS A 79 7.42 -2.86 30.83
N GLU A 80 7.49 -1.62 31.31
CA GLU A 80 8.58 -1.18 32.21
C GLU A 80 8.42 -1.76 33.63
N HIS A 81 7.18 -1.91 34.11
CA HIS A 81 6.93 -2.49 35.45
C HIS A 81 7.17 -3.99 35.53
N VAL A 82 7.06 -4.74 34.41
CA VAL A 82 7.39 -6.17 34.38
C VAL A 82 8.91 -6.37 34.35
N THR A 83 9.65 -5.56 33.58
CA THR A 83 11.12 -5.67 33.53
C THR A 83 11.77 -5.33 34.87
N HIS A 84 11.26 -4.32 35.60
CA HIS A 84 11.73 -4.02 36.95
C HIS A 84 11.29 -5.04 38.01
N ALA A 85 10.10 -5.65 37.86
CA ALA A 85 9.66 -6.72 38.74
C ALA A 85 10.44 -8.04 38.52
N GLU A 86 10.78 -8.36 37.27
CA GLU A 86 11.57 -9.54 36.90
C GLU A 86 13.06 -9.39 37.26
N GLN A 87 13.62 -8.18 37.18
CA GLN A 87 14.98 -7.89 37.68
C GLN A 87 15.08 -7.82 39.22
N ALA A 88 13.96 -7.59 39.92
CA ALA A 88 13.91 -7.56 41.38
C ALA A 88 13.59 -8.92 42.03
N ALA A 89 13.18 -9.92 41.25
CA ALA A 89 13.02 -11.29 41.72
C ALA A 89 14.38 -12.01 41.64
N PRO A 90 15.03 -12.35 42.78
CA PRO A 90 16.23 -13.17 42.72
C PRO A 90 15.85 -14.51 42.09
N VAL A 91 16.62 -14.93 41.09
CA VAL A 91 16.59 -16.29 40.54
C VAL A 91 16.81 -17.25 41.71
N ALA A 92 15.71 -17.81 42.24
CA ALA A 92 15.74 -18.82 43.28
C ALA A 92 16.28 -20.10 42.63
N ALA A 93 17.58 -20.32 42.84
CA ALA A 93 18.27 -21.60 42.65
C ALA A 93 17.86 -22.61 43.73
#